data_AF-A0A068NKW0-F1
#
_entry.id   AF-A0A068NKW0-F1
#
_cell.length_a   1.000
_cell.length_b   1.000
_cell.length_c   1.000
_cell.angle_alpha   90.00
_cell.angle_beta   90.00
_cell.angle_gamma   90.00
#
_symmetry.space_group_name_H-M   'P 1'
#
loop_
_entity.id
_entity.type
_entity.pdbx_description
1 polymer ?
#
loop_
_entity_poly.entity_id
_entity_poly.type
_entity_poly.pdbx_seq_one_letter_code
_entity_poly.pdbx_strand_id
1 'polypeptide(L)'
;MESGIGIEAATVAVGDKAPDLELSEGVWLSDFRGSPLVLAFFPDDWDPARTSQLGVYQELLENLPDHPRLVGISLRGDWYDVEIQGEVPVRFPQLSSDGDLGRRFGVTGRQALFLIDSDGVVRWSHASPVGVHPRVDEVERALQELTAKPGISRRELLVATVAVTVALTVLPGISNAAGVAKRKSGGRTITLNVNGSDYKIDADPRVTLLDALRERMGLPGTKKGCDHGQCGACTVHVNGRRVNSCLMLAMQAEGAKVRTIEGLANGDALHPVQAAFIKHDGFQCGYCTPGQIMSAVACIQEGHAGSDEDIREFMSGNICRCGAYPGICAAIKEAREGMGGAR
;
A
#
# COMPACT_ATOMS: atom_id res chain seq x y z
N MET A 1 4.42 -52.39 10.54
CA MET A 1 3.41 -51.80 11.44
C MET A 1 4.01 -50.53 12.00
N GLU A 2 3.93 -49.45 11.24
CA GLU A 2 4.10 -48.11 11.78
C GLU A 2 2.71 -47.47 11.69
N SER A 3 2.09 -47.32 12.84
CA SER A 3 0.78 -46.69 13.01
C SER A 3 0.91 -45.20 12.75
N GLY A 4 0.56 -44.79 11.54
CA GLY A 4 0.24 -43.39 11.23
C GLY A 4 -1.01 -42.99 12.00
N ILE A 5 -0.84 -42.29 13.11
CA ILE A 5 -1.92 -41.55 13.75
C ILE A 5 -2.12 -40.31 12.88
N GLY A 6 -3.02 -40.43 11.90
CA GLY A 6 -3.57 -39.28 11.20
C GLY A 6 -4.36 -38.46 12.20
N ILE A 7 -3.74 -37.41 12.74
CA ILE A 7 -4.47 -36.34 13.41
C ILE A 7 -5.16 -35.57 12.29
N GLU A 8 -6.42 -35.90 12.00
CA GLU A 8 -7.31 -34.96 11.31
C GLU A 8 -7.28 -33.66 12.12
N ALA A 9 -6.75 -32.59 11.53
CA ALA A 9 -6.67 -31.30 12.19
C ALA A 9 -8.09 -30.82 12.49
N ALA A 10 -8.45 -30.77 13.78
CA ALA A 10 -9.73 -30.24 14.21
C ALA A 10 -9.86 -28.79 13.73
N THR A 11 -10.89 -28.52 12.93
CA THR A 11 -11.26 -27.16 12.52
C THR A 11 -11.90 -26.44 13.70
N VAL A 12 -11.35 -25.28 14.08
CA VAL A 12 -11.92 -24.46 15.16
C VAL A 12 -13.26 -23.89 14.68
N ALA A 13 -14.35 -24.29 15.34
CA ALA A 13 -15.70 -23.85 15.01
C ALA A 13 -16.15 -22.67 15.88
N VAL A 14 -17.20 -21.98 15.43
CA VAL A 14 -17.91 -21.01 16.29
C VAL A 14 -18.46 -21.73 17.52
N GLY A 15 -18.14 -21.22 18.70
CA GLY A 15 -18.44 -21.83 19.99
C GLY A 15 -17.25 -22.53 20.66
N ASP A 16 -16.19 -22.84 19.90
CA ASP A 16 -14.98 -23.45 20.45
C ASP A 16 -14.07 -22.42 21.12
N LYS A 17 -13.26 -22.88 22.08
CA LYS A 17 -12.13 -22.08 22.56
C LYS A 17 -11.04 -22.05 21.51
N ALA A 18 -10.51 -20.86 21.24
CA ALA A 18 -9.36 -20.69 20.39
C ALA A 18 -8.16 -21.47 20.98
N PRO A 19 -7.44 -22.27 20.16
CA PRO A 19 -6.23 -22.94 20.60
C PRO A 19 -5.22 -21.94 21.14
N ASP A 20 -4.60 -22.24 22.29
CA ASP A 20 -3.54 -21.39 22.84
C ASP A 20 -2.19 -21.74 22.22
N LEU A 21 -1.38 -20.72 21.90
CA LEU A 21 -0.11 -20.84 21.21
C LEU A 21 0.66 -19.52 21.17
N GLU A 22 1.96 -19.64 20.91
CA GLU A 22 2.87 -18.51 20.74
C GLU A 22 2.65 -17.80 19.39
N LEU A 23 2.27 -16.53 19.44
CA LEU A 23 2.07 -15.65 18.29
C LEU A 23 3.41 -15.11 17.78
N SER A 24 4.28 -14.67 18.69
CA SER A 24 5.61 -14.12 18.39
C SER A 24 6.44 -13.94 19.67
N GLU A 25 7.73 -14.26 19.63
CA GLU A 25 8.73 -13.93 20.68
C GLU A 25 8.23 -14.11 22.13
N GLY A 26 7.61 -15.25 22.44
CA GLY A 26 7.13 -15.60 23.78
C GLY A 26 5.75 -15.05 24.15
N VAL A 27 5.06 -14.37 23.25
CA VAL A 27 3.67 -13.88 23.42
C VAL A 27 2.70 -14.97 23.04
N TRP A 28 1.77 -15.32 23.92
CA TRP A 28 0.77 -16.37 23.72
C TRP A 28 -0.62 -15.79 23.46
N LEU A 29 -1.46 -16.52 22.71
CA LEU A 29 -2.85 -16.12 22.47
C LEU A 29 -3.64 -15.98 23.79
N SER A 30 -3.33 -16.80 24.80
CA SER A 30 -3.93 -16.70 26.13
C SER A 30 -3.56 -15.44 26.91
N ASP A 31 -2.48 -14.74 26.55
CA ASP A 31 -2.10 -13.47 27.16
C ASP A 31 -3.13 -12.37 26.91
N PHE A 32 -4.02 -12.57 25.93
CA PHE A 32 -5.06 -11.63 25.53
C PHE A 32 -6.44 -11.92 26.12
N ARG A 33 -6.55 -12.91 27.01
CA ARG A 33 -7.82 -13.16 27.72
C ARG A 33 -8.22 -11.94 28.54
N GLY A 34 -9.53 -11.70 28.60
CA GLY A 34 -10.11 -10.48 29.16
C GLY A 34 -10.39 -9.39 28.12
N SER A 35 -9.92 -9.55 26.88
CA SER A 35 -10.24 -8.64 25.76
C SER A 35 -10.74 -9.44 24.54
N PRO A 36 -11.71 -8.91 23.78
CA PRO A 36 -12.09 -9.50 22.50
C PRO A 36 -10.96 -9.36 21.47
N LEU A 37 -10.84 -10.32 20.57
CA LEU A 37 -9.78 -10.39 19.56
C LEU A 37 -10.33 -10.64 18.16
N VAL A 38 -9.59 -10.13 17.19
CA VAL A 38 -9.77 -10.43 15.77
C VAL A 38 -8.49 -11.08 15.27
N LEU A 39 -8.60 -12.29 14.72
CA LEU A 39 -7.47 -12.99 14.09
C LEU A 39 -7.71 -13.10 12.59
N ALA A 40 -6.75 -12.67 11.78
CA ALA A 40 -6.80 -12.79 10.33
C ALA A 40 -5.64 -13.66 9.83
N PHE A 41 -5.97 -14.62 8.96
CA PHE A 41 -5.05 -15.58 8.36
C PHE A 41 -4.89 -15.30 6.88
N PHE A 42 -3.67 -15.45 6.39
CA PHE A 42 -3.35 -15.28 4.97
C PHE A 42 -2.43 -16.41 4.49
N PRO A 43 -2.65 -16.95 3.28
CA PRO A 43 -1.71 -17.87 2.66
C PRO A 43 -0.33 -17.23 2.43
N ASP A 44 0.70 -18.05 2.34
CA ASP A 44 2.09 -17.57 2.16
C ASP A 44 2.29 -16.87 0.80
N ASP A 45 1.47 -17.20 -0.20
CA ASP A 45 1.48 -16.57 -1.52
C ASP A 45 0.56 -15.33 -1.62
N TRP A 46 -0.10 -14.97 -0.52
CA TRP A 46 -0.90 -13.75 -0.41
C TRP A 46 0.00 -12.53 -0.43
N ASP A 47 -0.25 -11.62 -1.37
CA ASP A 47 0.60 -10.46 -1.62
C ASP A 47 -0.18 -9.17 -1.34
N PRO A 48 0.09 -8.52 -0.20
CA PRO A 48 -0.59 -7.28 0.15
C PRO A 48 -0.29 -6.13 -0.81
N ALA A 49 0.74 -6.19 -1.66
CA ALA A 49 0.99 -5.16 -2.66
C ALA A 49 -0.05 -5.16 -3.80
N ARG A 50 -0.90 -6.19 -3.89
CA ARG A 50 -1.99 -6.26 -4.87
C ARG A 50 -3.16 -5.42 -4.39
N THR A 51 -3.34 -4.27 -5.04
CA THR A 51 -4.34 -3.25 -4.70
C THR A 51 -5.78 -3.78 -4.62
N SER A 52 -6.11 -4.79 -5.43
CA SER A 52 -7.43 -5.45 -5.41
C SER A 52 -7.71 -6.23 -4.14
N GLN A 53 -6.68 -6.78 -3.49
CA GLN A 53 -6.81 -7.53 -2.24
C GLN A 53 -6.90 -6.57 -1.04
N LEU A 54 -6.24 -5.41 -1.15
CA LEU A 54 -6.21 -4.38 -0.11
C LEU A 54 -7.51 -3.57 0.01
N GLY A 55 -8.10 -3.19 -1.13
CA GLY A 55 -9.25 -2.28 -1.16
C GLY A 55 -10.44 -2.78 -0.33
N VAL A 56 -10.66 -4.10 -0.29
CA VAL A 56 -11.76 -4.70 0.46
C VAL A 56 -11.51 -4.70 1.97
N TYR A 57 -10.26 -4.92 2.41
CA TYR A 57 -9.92 -4.77 3.83
C TYR A 57 -9.98 -3.30 4.26
N GLN A 58 -9.59 -2.38 3.39
CA GLN A 58 -9.73 -0.96 3.65
C GLN A 58 -11.21 -0.54 3.74
N GLU A 59 -12.08 -1.02 2.86
CA GLU A 59 -13.53 -0.80 2.94
C GLU A 59 -14.12 -1.39 4.22
N LEU A 60 -13.69 -2.59 4.63
CA LEU A 60 -14.10 -3.20 5.88
C LEU A 60 -13.69 -2.33 7.08
N LEU A 61 -12.44 -1.88 7.13
CA LEU A 61 -11.90 -1.00 8.17
C LEU A 61 -12.60 0.37 8.21
N GLU A 62 -12.87 0.97 7.05
CA GLU A 62 -13.54 2.27 6.94
C GLU A 62 -15.00 2.22 7.40
N ASN A 63 -15.66 1.07 7.35
CA ASN A 63 -17.01 0.86 7.87
C ASN A 63 -17.05 0.39 9.34
N LEU A 64 -15.88 0.20 9.98
CA LEU A 64 -15.82 0.00 11.42
C LEU A 64 -16.03 1.33 12.17
N PRO A 65 -16.52 1.29 13.42
CA PRO A 65 -16.53 2.47 14.29
C PRO A 65 -15.15 3.14 14.34
N ASP A 66 -15.13 4.48 14.37
CA ASP A 66 -13.92 5.31 14.45
C ASP A 66 -13.00 5.33 13.20
N HIS A 67 -13.39 4.65 12.11
CA HIS A 67 -12.78 4.71 10.77
C HIS A 67 -11.25 4.47 10.71
N PRO A 68 -10.73 3.35 11.24
CA PRO A 68 -9.32 3.02 11.15
C PRO A 68 -8.83 2.94 9.70
N ARG A 69 -7.57 3.31 9.45
CA ARG A 69 -6.97 3.32 8.11
C ARG A 69 -5.68 2.53 8.05
N LEU A 70 -5.57 1.68 7.03
CA LEU A 70 -4.31 1.04 6.71
C LEU A 70 -3.39 2.04 6.02
N VAL A 71 -2.28 2.41 6.65
CA VAL A 71 -1.36 3.43 6.12
C VAL A 71 -0.05 2.88 5.55
N GLY A 72 0.25 1.59 5.77
CA GLY A 72 1.43 0.97 5.20
C GLY A 72 1.52 -0.53 5.43
N ILE A 73 2.18 -1.24 4.51
CA ILE A 73 2.45 -2.67 4.64
C ILE A 73 3.94 -2.88 4.36
N SER A 74 4.69 -3.35 5.36
CA SER A 74 6.13 -3.60 5.23
C SER A 74 6.40 -5.06 4.89
N LEU A 75 6.72 -5.35 3.63
CA LEU A 75 7.05 -6.70 3.10
C LEU A 75 8.35 -7.34 3.64
N ARG A 76 8.96 -6.81 4.71
CA ARG A 76 10.18 -7.41 5.29
C ARG A 76 9.97 -7.80 6.75
N GLY A 77 9.73 -9.10 6.96
CA GLY A 77 9.87 -9.77 8.25
C GLY A 77 8.58 -10.12 8.99
N ASP A 78 7.48 -10.38 8.29
CA ASP A 78 6.21 -10.86 8.87
C ASP A 78 5.41 -9.84 9.71
N TRP A 79 5.51 -8.52 9.43
CA TRP A 79 4.73 -7.50 10.15
C TRP A 79 4.03 -6.43 9.27
N TYR A 80 2.85 -5.97 9.69
CA TYR A 80 2.04 -4.86 9.17
C TYR A 80 2.18 -3.60 10.03
N ASP A 81 2.08 -2.38 9.47
CA ASP A 81 2.05 -1.11 10.22
C ASP A 81 0.68 -0.40 9.98
N VAL A 82 -0.20 -0.30 10.99
CA VAL A 82 -1.53 0.35 10.88
C VAL A 82 -1.56 1.64 11.71
N GLU A 83 -2.14 2.72 11.17
CA GLU A 83 -2.29 4.01 11.85
C GLU A 83 -3.77 4.25 12.13
N ILE A 84 -4.07 4.47 13.40
CA ILE A 84 -5.42 4.77 13.87
C ILE A 84 -5.47 6.26 14.13
N GLN A 85 -6.36 6.98 13.43
CA GLN A 85 -6.69 8.40 13.69
C GLN A 85 -5.50 9.38 13.80
N GLY A 86 -4.42 9.18 13.03
CA GLY A 86 -3.26 10.09 13.06
C GLY A 86 -2.31 9.88 14.24
N GLU A 87 -2.45 8.76 14.97
CA GLU A 87 -1.52 8.33 16.01
C GLU A 87 -0.34 7.53 15.47
N VAL A 88 0.62 7.19 16.34
CA VAL A 88 1.82 6.44 15.94
C VAL A 88 1.42 5.08 15.34
N PRO A 89 1.97 4.68 14.16
CA PRO A 89 1.66 3.40 13.55
C PRO A 89 1.97 2.24 14.50
N VAL A 90 1.01 1.35 14.66
CA VAL A 90 1.12 0.13 15.47
C VAL A 90 1.51 -1.04 14.55
N ARG A 91 2.39 -1.92 15.04
CA ARG A 91 2.93 -3.04 14.27
C ARG A 91 2.26 -4.37 14.64
N PHE A 92 1.96 -5.21 13.64
CA PHE A 92 1.18 -6.44 13.83
C PHE A 92 1.74 -7.63 13.03
N PRO A 93 1.83 -8.86 13.57
CA PRO A 93 2.37 -10.00 12.84
C PRO A 93 1.41 -10.53 11.76
N GLN A 94 1.95 -11.03 10.65
CA GLN A 94 1.18 -11.79 9.68
C GLN A 94 0.99 -13.23 10.15
N LEU A 95 -0.27 -13.64 10.37
CA LEU A 95 -0.57 -15.04 10.68
C LEU A 95 -0.66 -15.83 9.37
N SER A 96 0.35 -16.66 9.13
CA SER A 96 0.34 -17.61 8.01
C SER A 96 -0.75 -18.67 8.19
N SER A 97 -1.57 -18.84 7.15
CA SER A 97 -2.54 -19.94 7.06
C SER A 97 -1.84 -21.29 6.82
N ASP A 98 -0.66 -21.27 6.22
CA ASP A 98 0.11 -22.47 5.87
C ASP A 98 1.02 -22.95 7.00
N GLY A 99 1.25 -22.09 8.00
CA GLY A 99 1.97 -22.39 9.23
C GLY A 99 1.20 -23.28 10.23
N ASP A 100 1.86 -23.60 11.35
CA ASP A 100 1.28 -24.45 12.40
C ASP A 100 -0.04 -23.89 12.94
N LEU A 101 -0.12 -22.57 13.05
CA LEU A 101 -1.31 -21.87 13.52
C LEU A 101 -2.49 -22.06 12.58
N GLY A 102 -2.30 -21.82 11.27
CA GLY A 102 -3.36 -22.01 10.30
C GLY A 102 -3.83 -23.45 10.20
N ARG A 103 -2.94 -24.46 10.39
CA ARG A 103 -3.35 -25.86 10.49
C ARG A 103 -4.25 -26.13 11.69
N ARG A 104 -3.95 -25.55 12.85
CA ARG A 104 -4.76 -25.72 14.09
C ARG A 104 -6.11 -25.02 14.04
N PHE A 105 -6.19 -23.90 13.33
CA PHE A 105 -7.47 -23.26 13.03
C PHE A 105 -8.19 -23.94 11.85
N GLY A 106 -7.52 -24.87 11.17
CA GLY A 106 -8.03 -25.61 10.03
C GLY A 106 -8.20 -24.74 8.78
N VAL A 107 -7.41 -23.68 8.61
CA VAL A 107 -7.53 -22.67 7.53
C VAL A 107 -6.39 -22.70 6.52
N THR A 108 -5.62 -23.79 6.46
CA THR A 108 -4.51 -23.95 5.51
C THR A 108 -4.88 -23.66 4.06
N GLY A 109 -4.03 -22.89 3.37
CA GLY A 109 -4.22 -22.41 2.01
C GLY A 109 -5.41 -21.47 1.82
N ARG A 110 -5.98 -20.92 2.90
CA ARG A 110 -7.18 -20.07 2.85
C ARG A 110 -6.93 -18.75 3.58
N GLN A 111 -7.59 -17.70 3.11
CA GLN A 111 -7.73 -16.51 3.94
C GLN A 111 -8.85 -16.76 4.96
N ALA A 112 -8.66 -16.29 6.19
CA ALA A 112 -9.69 -16.46 7.21
C ALA A 112 -9.71 -15.31 8.21
N LEU A 113 -10.86 -15.11 8.85
CA LEU A 113 -11.11 -14.11 9.89
C LEU A 113 -11.85 -14.79 11.03
N PHE A 114 -11.40 -14.58 12.26
CA PHE A 114 -12.05 -15.08 13.48
C PHE A 114 -12.28 -13.93 14.45
N LEU A 115 -13.48 -13.85 15.01
CA LEU A 115 -13.81 -12.98 16.14
C LEU A 115 -13.89 -13.82 17.40
N ILE A 116 -13.09 -13.48 18.40
CA ILE A 116 -12.93 -14.22 19.65
C ILE A 116 -13.33 -13.29 20.79
N ASP A 117 -14.12 -13.78 21.75
CA ASP A 117 -14.51 -12.99 22.91
C ASP A 117 -13.42 -12.95 24.00
N SER A 118 -13.68 -12.18 25.06
CA SER A 118 -12.79 -12.05 26.21
C SER A 118 -12.49 -13.37 26.93
N ASP A 119 -13.34 -14.39 26.77
CA ASP A 119 -13.16 -15.72 27.37
C ASP A 119 -12.35 -16.66 26.47
N GLY A 120 -11.90 -16.16 25.30
CA GLY A 120 -11.17 -16.91 24.29
C GLY A 120 -12.07 -17.78 23.42
N VAL A 121 -13.39 -17.54 23.38
CA VAL A 121 -14.34 -18.33 22.58
C VAL A 121 -14.56 -17.68 21.23
N VAL A 122 -14.47 -18.47 20.15
CA VAL A 122 -14.78 -18.01 18.79
C VAL A 122 -16.28 -17.73 18.69
N ARG A 123 -16.65 -16.48 18.41
CA ARG A 123 -18.04 -16.04 18.25
C ARG A 123 -18.48 -15.90 16.82
N TRP A 124 -17.52 -15.69 15.91
CA TRP A 124 -17.78 -15.64 14.49
C TRP A 124 -16.52 -16.00 13.73
N SER A 125 -16.66 -16.64 12.56
CA SER A 125 -15.54 -16.89 11.68
C SER A 125 -15.95 -16.88 10.21
N HIS A 126 -14.97 -16.60 9.35
CA HIS A 126 -15.07 -16.70 7.91
C HIS A 126 -13.78 -17.31 7.38
N ALA A 127 -13.86 -18.30 6.50
CA ALA A 127 -12.70 -18.89 5.84
C ALA A 127 -13.02 -19.14 4.37
N SER A 128 -12.14 -18.70 3.47
CA SER A 128 -12.42 -18.66 2.04
C SER A 128 -11.14 -18.77 1.21
N PRO A 129 -11.26 -19.05 -0.10
CA PRO A 129 -10.15 -18.81 -1.02
C PRO A 129 -9.72 -17.34 -1.01
N VAL A 130 -8.45 -17.10 -1.37
CA VAL A 130 -7.90 -15.75 -1.52
C VAL A 130 -8.75 -14.91 -2.48
N GLY A 131 -9.10 -13.70 -2.06
CA GLY A 131 -9.89 -12.75 -2.85
C GLY A 131 -11.41 -12.91 -2.75
N VAL A 132 -11.91 -13.88 -1.98
CA VAL A 132 -13.34 -14.01 -1.65
C VAL A 132 -13.56 -13.50 -0.24
N HIS A 133 -14.12 -12.30 -0.07
CA HIS A 133 -14.16 -11.63 1.23
C HIS A 133 -15.50 -11.84 1.97
N PRO A 134 -15.52 -11.76 3.32
CA PRO A 134 -16.77 -11.75 4.06
C PRO A 134 -17.58 -10.50 3.71
N ARG A 135 -18.91 -10.59 3.84
CA ARG A 135 -19.74 -9.41 3.64
C ARG A 135 -19.57 -8.45 4.82
N VAL A 136 -19.45 -7.16 4.54
CA VAL A 136 -19.20 -6.11 5.55
C VAL A 136 -20.30 -6.09 6.62
N ASP A 137 -21.57 -6.25 6.23
CA ASP A 137 -22.73 -6.27 7.12
C ASP A 137 -22.73 -7.45 8.10
N GLU A 138 -22.10 -8.57 7.73
CA GLU A 138 -21.97 -9.73 8.61
C GLU A 138 -20.89 -9.51 9.67
N VAL A 139 -19.76 -8.91 9.28
CA VAL A 139 -18.66 -8.60 10.21
C VAL A 139 -19.07 -7.52 11.20
N GLU A 140 -19.74 -6.48 10.73
CA GLU A 140 -20.23 -5.39 11.57
C GLU A 140 -21.19 -5.89 12.66
N ARG A 141 -22.17 -6.71 12.27
CA ARG A 141 -23.12 -7.32 13.22
C ARG A 141 -22.41 -8.19 14.26
N ALA A 142 -21.45 -9.02 13.83
CA ALA A 142 -20.72 -9.89 14.73
C ALA A 142 -19.84 -9.11 15.73
N LEU A 143 -19.24 -8.00 15.31
CA LEU A 143 -18.50 -7.09 16.21
C LEU A 143 -19.44 -6.39 17.21
N GLN A 144 -20.63 -5.97 16.79
CA GLN A 144 -21.64 -5.41 17.68
C GLN A 144 -22.10 -6.42 18.74
N GLU A 145 -22.32 -7.68 18.35
CA GLU A 145 -22.69 -8.76 19.28
C GLU A 145 -21.56 -9.09 20.27
N LEU A 146 -20.31 -9.08 19.81
CA LEU A 146 -19.13 -9.30 20.65
C LEU A 146 -18.98 -8.25 21.76
N THR A 147 -19.48 -7.03 21.51
CA THR A 147 -19.28 -5.85 22.35
C THR A 147 -20.49 -5.50 23.23
N ALA A 148 -21.60 -6.25 23.13
CA ALA A 148 -22.86 -5.95 23.82
C ALA A 148 -22.92 -6.37 25.32
N LYS A 149 -21.88 -6.96 25.91
CA LYS A 149 -21.86 -7.34 27.34
C LYS A 149 -21.54 -6.14 28.27
N PRO A 150 -22.18 -6.02 29.46
CA PRO A 150 -22.00 -4.87 30.34
C PRO A 150 -20.69 -4.95 31.13
N GLY A 151 -19.91 -3.85 31.19
CA GLY A 151 -18.78 -3.70 32.12
C GLY A 151 -17.49 -3.08 31.54
N ILE A 152 -17.42 -2.80 30.24
CA ILE A 152 -16.23 -2.25 29.56
C ILE A 152 -16.58 -0.85 29.03
N SER A 153 -15.79 0.17 29.36
CA SER A 153 -16.03 1.51 28.81
C SER A 153 -15.58 1.58 27.35
N ARG A 154 -16.31 2.34 26.52
CA ARG A 154 -15.99 2.58 25.09
C ARG A 154 -14.56 3.09 24.82
N ARG A 155 -13.85 3.54 25.87
CA ARG A 155 -12.48 4.08 25.81
C ARG A 155 -11.41 3.02 26.11
N GLU A 156 -11.70 2.02 26.93
CA GLU A 156 -10.85 0.82 27.10
C GLU A 156 -10.88 -0.07 25.85
N LEU A 157 -11.96 0.06 25.07
CA LEU A 157 -12.17 -0.59 23.78
C LEU A 157 -11.18 -0.10 22.69
N LEU A 158 -10.76 1.17 22.71
CA LEU A 158 -9.90 1.75 21.67
C LEU A 158 -8.43 1.27 21.74
N VAL A 159 -7.96 0.86 22.91
CA VAL A 159 -6.65 0.21 23.06
C VAL A 159 -6.69 -1.27 22.64
N ALA A 160 -7.89 -1.85 22.58
CA ALA A 160 -8.15 -3.25 22.26
C ALA A 160 -8.78 -3.47 20.87
N THR A 161 -8.95 -2.44 20.04
CA THR A 161 -9.64 -2.61 18.75
C THR A 161 -9.06 -1.69 17.69
N VAL A 162 -8.03 -2.19 17.00
CA VAL A 162 -8.00 -2.41 15.55
C VAL A 162 -6.60 -2.88 15.20
N ALA A 163 -6.49 -4.18 14.88
CA ALA A 163 -5.66 -4.64 13.80
C ALA A 163 -5.88 -6.11 13.53
N VAL A 164 -5.48 -6.49 12.33
CA VAL A 164 -5.09 -7.82 11.89
C VAL A 164 -4.16 -8.58 12.86
N THR A 165 -3.73 -8.01 14.00
CA THR A 165 -3.45 -8.77 15.23
C THR A 165 -3.55 -7.84 16.46
N VAL A 166 -4.61 -7.86 17.25
CA VAL A 166 -4.59 -7.14 18.54
C VAL A 166 -3.74 -7.94 19.53
N ALA A 167 -2.47 -7.60 19.62
CA ALA A 167 -1.56 -8.16 20.59
C ALA A 167 -0.28 -7.34 20.73
N LEU A 168 -0.29 -6.23 21.50
CA LEU A 168 0.85 -5.64 22.24
C LEU A 168 0.58 -4.16 22.63
N THR A 169 -0.31 -3.89 23.59
CA THR A 169 -0.39 -2.56 24.23
C THR A 169 -0.64 -2.56 25.74
N VAL A 170 -0.67 -3.71 26.45
CA VAL A 170 -1.05 -3.73 27.88
C VAL A 170 0.06 -4.09 28.88
N LEU A 171 1.34 -4.27 28.47
CA LEU A 171 2.42 -4.48 29.45
C LEU A 171 3.55 -3.43 29.33
N PRO A 172 3.65 -2.48 30.26
CA PRO A 172 4.81 -1.61 30.41
C PRO A 172 5.91 -2.38 31.12
N GLY A 173 6.65 -3.25 30.42
CA GLY A 173 7.78 -3.90 31.09
C GLY A 173 8.39 -5.13 30.44
N ILE A 174 8.70 -5.13 29.15
CA ILE A 174 9.75 -6.02 28.62
C ILE A 174 10.53 -5.27 27.51
N SER A 175 11.30 -4.27 27.92
CA SER A 175 12.47 -3.86 27.15
C SER A 175 13.60 -4.81 27.51
N ASN A 176 13.97 -5.73 26.62
CA ASN A 176 15.35 -6.08 26.26
C ASN A 176 15.42 -7.46 25.58
N ALA A 177 15.62 -7.45 24.27
CA ALA A 177 16.44 -8.44 23.58
C ALA A 177 17.24 -7.73 22.46
N ALA A 178 18.56 -7.77 22.59
CA ALA A 178 19.52 -7.30 21.59
C ALA A 178 19.35 -8.11 20.28
N GLY A 179 19.55 -7.63 19.06
CA GLY A 179 20.25 -6.44 18.61
C GLY A 179 20.86 -6.72 17.22
N VAL A 180 20.03 -6.74 16.17
CA VAL A 180 20.42 -6.07 14.92
C VAL A 180 19.61 -4.79 14.92
N ALA A 181 20.14 -3.76 15.57
CA ALA A 181 19.57 -2.43 15.51
C ALA A 181 19.57 -1.99 14.03
N LYS A 182 18.43 -2.18 13.35
CA LYS A 182 18.08 -1.37 12.19
C LYS A 182 18.12 0.04 12.75
N ARG A 183 19.20 0.79 12.47
CA ARG A 183 19.30 2.20 12.90
C ARG A 183 17.95 2.81 12.58
N LYS A 184 17.26 3.37 13.59
CA LYS A 184 16.19 4.35 13.34
C LYS A 184 16.84 5.35 12.40
N SER A 185 16.51 5.25 11.12
CA SER A 185 16.71 6.34 10.19
C SER A 185 15.93 7.47 10.82
N GLY A 186 16.65 8.43 11.41
CA GLY A 186 16.02 9.66 11.83
C GLY A 186 15.40 10.25 10.57
N GLY A 187 14.07 10.21 10.50
CA GLY A 187 13.34 11.03 9.57
C GLY A 187 13.87 12.45 9.72
N ARG A 188 14.23 13.07 8.61
CA ARG A 188 14.54 14.49 8.59
C ARG A 188 13.39 15.16 7.88
N THR A 189 12.84 16.18 8.52
CA THR A 189 11.89 17.06 7.86
C THR A 189 12.58 17.82 6.74
N ILE A 190 12.09 17.64 5.52
CA ILE A 190 12.55 18.34 4.31
C ILE A 190 11.40 19.12 3.70
N THR A 191 11.72 20.13 2.89
CA THR A 191 10.73 20.88 2.10
C THR A 191 10.93 20.62 0.62
N LEU A 192 9.87 20.18 -0.07
CA LEU A 192 9.85 19.89 -1.49
C LEU A 192 8.90 20.82 -2.22
N ASN A 193 9.38 21.54 -3.23
CA ASN A 193 8.54 22.37 -4.09
C ASN A 193 7.99 21.49 -5.22
N VAL A 194 6.70 21.15 -5.17
CA VAL A 194 6.05 20.28 -6.15
C VAL A 194 4.86 21.00 -6.77
N ASN A 195 4.85 21.12 -8.10
CA ASN A 195 3.82 21.81 -8.86
C ASN A 195 3.59 23.26 -8.37
N GLY A 196 4.65 23.93 -7.92
CA GLY A 196 4.61 25.30 -7.39
C GLY A 196 4.17 25.43 -5.92
N SER A 197 3.85 24.32 -5.24
CA SER A 197 3.49 24.31 -3.82
C SER A 197 4.58 23.67 -2.98
N ASP A 198 4.82 24.21 -1.78
CA ASP A 198 5.81 23.66 -0.84
C ASP A 198 5.17 22.60 0.05
N TYR A 199 5.76 21.40 0.05
CA TYR A 199 5.38 20.27 0.89
C TYR A 199 6.46 20.03 1.93
N LYS A 200 6.10 20.19 3.20
CA LYS A 200 6.97 19.85 4.33
C LYS A 200 6.66 18.42 4.75
N ILE A 201 7.61 17.51 4.55
CA ILE A 201 7.44 16.08 4.84
C ILE A 201 8.54 15.58 5.76
N ASP A 202 8.22 14.63 6.64
CA ASP A 202 9.24 13.84 7.33
C ASP A 202 9.66 12.67 6.43
N ALA A 203 10.94 12.63 6.06
CA ALA A 203 11.47 11.65 5.12
C ALA A 203 12.62 10.87 5.76
N ASP A 204 12.53 9.54 5.72
CA ASP A 204 13.67 8.65 5.89
C ASP A 204 14.66 8.88 4.73
N PRO A 205 15.99 8.88 4.95
CA PRO A 205 16.98 9.08 3.89
C PRO A 205 16.88 8.14 2.69
N ARG A 206 16.18 7.01 2.82
CA ARG A 206 15.98 6.02 1.75
C ARG A 206 14.71 6.24 0.94
N VAL A 207 13.83 7.17 1.36
CA VAL A 207 12.59 7.46 0.63
C VAL A 207 12.95 8.03 -0.73
N THR A 208 12.47 7.37 -1.78
CA THR A 208 12.61 7.85 -3.15
C THR A 208 11.72 9.06 -3.37
N LEU A 209 12.04 9.90 -4.36
CA LEU A 209 11.18 11.00 -4.78
C LEU A 209 9.82 10.45 -5.23
N LEU A 210 9.80 9.28 -5.87
CA LEU A 210 8.57 8.58 -6.25
C LEU A 210 7.65 8.33 -5.05
N ASP A 211 8.19 7.74 -3.98
CA ASP A 211 7.41 7.39 -2.79
C ASP A 211 7.02 8.63 -1.99
N ALA A 212 7.86 9.66 -1.96
CA ALA A 212 7.50 10.94 -1.36
C ALA A 212 6.30 11.58 -2.08
N LEU A 213 6.32 11.65 -3.41
CA LEU A 213 5.22 12.21 -4.20
C LEU A 213 3.92 11.45 -3.97
N ARG A 214 3.96 10.13 -4.06
CA ARG A 214 2.75 9.30 -4.00
C ARG A 214 2.21 9.14 -2.59
N GLU A 215 3.07 8.67 -1.68
CA GLU A 215 2.65 8.13 -0.39
C GLU A 215 2.74 9.18 0.74
N ARG A 216 3.50 10.26 0.55
CA ARG A 216 3.59 11.36 1.55
C ARG A 216 2.80 12.60 1.14
N MET A 217 2.68 12.88 -0.15
CA MET A 217 1.99 14.08 -0.66
C MET A 217 0.64 13.77 -1.32
N GLY A 218 0.29 12.50 -1.50
CA GLY A 218 -0.97 12.11 -2.12
C GLY A 218 -1.07 12.51 -3.59
N LEU A 219 0.04 12.49 -4.32
CA LEU A 219 0.11 12.76 -5.77
C LEU A 219 0.30 11.45 -6.56
N PRO A 220 -0.79 10.66 -6.77
CA PRO A 220 -0.69 9.29 -7.27
C PRO A 220 -0.48 9.21 -8.79
N GLY A 221 -0.46 10.33 -9.51
CA GLY A 221 -0.31 10.38 -10.96
C GLY A 221 1.03 9.79 -11.41
N THR A 222 2.10 10.06 -10.67
CA THR A 222 3.40 9.41 -10.90
C THR A 222 3.33 7.93 -10.50
N LYS A 223 3.75 7.00 -11.37
CA LYS A 223 3.50 5.56 -11.17
C LYS A 223 4.76 4.77 -10.82
N LYS A 224 4.61 3.77 -9.95
CA LYS A 224 5.62 2.75 -9.67
C LYS A 224 5.38 1.53 -10.56
N GLY A 225 6.12 1.42 -11.67
CA GLY A 225 6.03 0.27 -12.57
C GLY A 225 7.05 -0.82 -12.30
N CYS A 226 8.29 -0.45 -11.98
CA CYS A 226 9.40 -1.39 -11.78
C CYS A 226 10.28 -1.09 -10.55
N ASP A 227 10.24 0.13 -10.02
CA ASP A 227 11.13 0.63 -8.94
C ASP A 227 12.66 0.54 -9.18
N HIS A 228 13.07 0.17 -10.39
CA HIS A 228 14.48 0.01 -10.77
C HIS A 228 14.89 0.79 -12.04
N GLY A 229 14.14 1.84 -12.41
CA GLY A 229 14.46 2.71 -13.54
C GLY A 229 14.28 2.10 -14.95
N GLN A 230 13.62 0.96 -15.06
CA GLN A 230 13.47 0.21 -16.32
C GLN A 230 12.31 0.67 -17.20
N CYS A 231 11.21 1.18 -16.61
CA CYS A 231 9.95 1.40 -17.35
C CYS A 231 9.59 2.86 -17.64
N GLY A 232 10.19 3.84 -16.96
CA GLY A 232 9.84 5.26 -17.11
C GLY A 232 8.46 5.68 -16.61
N ALA A 233 7.63 4.79 -16.06
CA ALA A 233 6.29 5.18 -15.56
C ALA A 233 6.34 6.21 -14.41
N CYS A 234 7.50 6.34 -13.77
CA CYS A 234 7.80 7.26 -12.68
C CYS A 234 8.43 8.59 -13.13
N THR A 235 8.42 8.91 -14.43
CA THR A 235 9.05 10.14 -14.94
C THR A 235 8.38 11.39 -14.37
N VAL A 236 9.19 12.27 -13.80
CA VAL A 236 8.82 13.63 -13.35
C VAL A 236 9.87 14.62 -13.86
N HIS A 237 9.59 15.93 -13.81
CA HIS A 237 10.61 16.95 -14.08
C HIS A 237 11.19 17.50 -12.79
N VAL A 238 12.50 17.53 -12.67
CA VAL A 238 13.24 18.18 -11.57
C VAL A 238 14.08 19.29 -12.18
N ASN A 239 13.80 20.54 -11.82
CA ASN A 239 14.42 21.73 -12.42
C ASN A 239 14.35 21.73 -13.96
N GLY A 240 13.19 21.31 -14.50
CA GLY A 240 12.94 21.23 -15.95
C GLY A 240 13.54 20.00 -16.65
N ARG A 241 14.30 19.15 -15.95
CA ARG A 241 14.87 17.93 -16.52
C ARG A 241 14.04 16.71 -16.14
N ARG A 242 13.70 15.86 -17.11
CA ARG A 242 13.05 14.58 -16.80
C ARG A 242 13.98 13.61 -16.07
N VAL A 243 13.45 12.95 -15.05
CA VAL A 243 14.16 11.95 -14.24
C VAL A 243 13.24 10.79 -13.87
N ASN A 244 13.82 9.60 -13.69
CA ASN A 244 13.14 8.48 -13.05
C ASN A 244 13.12 8.69 -11.54
N SER A 245 11.98 9.11 -10.99
CA SER A 245 11.87 9.46 -9.57
C SER A 245 12.10 8.28 -8.60
N CYS A 246 11.98 7.02 -9.06
CA CYS A 246 12.36 5.85 -8.26
C CYS A 246 13.86 5.75 -7.98
N LEU A 247 14.71 6.39 -8.79
CA LEU A 247 16.18 6.37 -8.64
C LEU A 247 16.74 7.65 -8.01
N MET A 248 15.87 8.56 -7.57
CA MET A 248 16.27 9.79 -6.88
C MET A 248 15.71 9.75 -5.47
N LEU A 249 16.50 10.14 -4.47
CA LEU A 249 16.03 10.26 -3.08
C LEU A 249 15.25 11.55 -2.89
N ALA A 250 14.20 11.53 -2.07
CA ALA A 250 13.41 12.72 -1.75
C ALA A 250 14.30 13.84 -1.17
N MET A 251 15.26 13.48 -0.30
CA MET A 251 16.21 14.45 0.26
C MET A 251 17.11 15.11 -0.79
N GLN A 252 17.38 14.46 -1.93
CA GLN A 252 18.15 15.07 -3.01
C GLN A 252 17.34 16.11 -3.80
N ALA A 253 16.01 16.06 -3.70
CA ALA A 253 15.10 16.99 -4.38
C ALA A 253 14.78 18.23 -3.54
N GLU A 254 15.30 18.32 -2.31
CA GLU A 254 15.12 19.50 -1.44
C GLU A 254 15.65 20.76 -2.15
N GLY A 255 14.81 21.81 -2.19
CA GLY A 255 15.10 23.06 -2.90
C GLY A 255 14.99 23.00 -4.42
N ALA A 256 14.75 21.83 -5.01
CA ALA A 256 14.47 21.71 -6.45
C ALA A 256 12.99 21.97 -6.75
N LYS A 257 12.71 22.43 -7.98
CA LYS A 257 11.35 22.53 -8.51
C LYS A 257 10.96 21.21 -9.16
N VAL A 258 10.05 20.49 -8.55
CA VAL A 258 9.50 19.23 -9.07
C VAL A 258 8.17 19.52 -9.77
N ARG A 259 8.00 19.01 -10.99
CA ARG A 259 6.72 19.02 -11.71
C ARG A 259 6.31 17.59 -12.01
N THR A 260 5.06 17.25 -11.71
CA THR A 260 4.44 15.96 -12.00
C THR A 260 3.33 16.12 -13.05
N ILE A 261 2.68 15.01 -13.41
CA ILE A 261 1.58 15.01 -14.38
C ILE A 261 0.40 15.90 -13.93
N GLU A 262 0.12 15.95 -12.62
CA GLU A 262 -0.93 16.76 -12.02
C GLU A 262 -0.67 18.26 -12.21
N GLY A 263 0.60 18.66 -12.27
CA GLY A 263 0.99 20.05 -12.45
C GLY A 263 1.02 20.51 -13.90
N LEU A 264 0.68 19.68 -14.90
CA LEU A 264 0.70 20.10 -16.31
C LEU A 264 -0.50 20.95 -16.71
N ALA A 265 -1.69 20.59 -16.25
CA ALA A 265 -2.93 21.31 -16.55
C ALA A 265 -2.98 22.65 -15.79
N ASN A 266 -3.74 23.61 -16.34
CA ASN A 266 -4.05 24.86 -15.67
C ASN A 266 -5.56 24.90 -15.37
N GLY A 267 -5.95 24.45 -14.17
CA GLY A 267 -7.36 24.19 -13.85
C GLY A 267 -7.92 23.12 -14.79
N ASP A 268 -9.04 23.41 -15.44
CA ASP A 268 -9.69 22.50 -16.40
C ASP A 268 -9.03 22.49 -17.79
N ALA A 269 -8.08 23.41 -18.03
CA ALA A 269 -7.39 23.51 -19.32
C ALA A 269 -6.25 22.48 -19.40
N LEU A 270 -6.42 21.48 -20.26
CA LEU A 270 -5.41 20.46 -20.54
C LEU A 270 -4.17 21.08 -21.19
N HIS A 271 -3.00 20.54 -20.82
CA HIS A 271 -1.76 20.81 -21.53
C HIS A 271 -1.84 20.30 -22.98
N PRO A 272 -1.23 20.95 -23.99
CA PRO A 272 -1.29 20.51 -25.40
C PRO A 272 -0.93 19.04 -25.60
N VAL A 273 0.08 18.54 -24.88
CA VAL A 273 0.45 17.11 -24.89
C VAL A 273 -0.67 16.22 -24.34
N GLN A 274 -1.35 16.61 -23.25
CA GLN A 274 -2.47 15.84 -22.70
C GLN A 274 -3.64 15.76 -23.69
N ALA A 275 -3.99 16.89 -24.31
CA ALA A 275 -5.05 16.94 -25.32
C ALA A 275 -4.72 16.08 -26.56
N ALA A 276 -3.47 16.14 -27.03
CA ALA A 276 -3.02 15.33 -28.15
C ALA A 276 -3.02 13.83 -27.85
N PHE A 277 -2.64 13.42 -26.63
CA PHE A 277 -2.73 12.02 -26.20
C PHE A 277 -4.17 11.49 -26.23
N ILE A 278 -5.16 12.31 -25.88
CA ILE A 278 -6.59 11.94 -26.00
C ILE A 278 -6.99 11.82 -27.47
N LYS A 279 -6.64 12.82 -28.29
CA LYS A 279 -7.03 12.86 -29.71
C LYS A 279 -6.47 11.68 -30.52
N HIS A 280 -5.24 11.27 -30.23
CA HIS A 280 -4.52 10.22 -30.98
C HIS A 280 -4.57 8.84 -30.31
N ASP A 281 -5.43 8.65 -29.32
CA ASP A 281 -5.53 7.40 -28.55
C ASP A 281 -4.14 6.93 -28.06
N GLY A 282 -3.36 7.88 -27.55
CA GLY A 282 -1.97 7.70 -27.09
C GLY A 282 -1.84 6.92 -25.79
N PHE A 283 -2.87 6.16 -25.41
CA PHE A 283 -2.91 5.32 -24.22
C PHE A 283 -3.99 4.25 -24.34
N GLN A 284 -3.95 3.26 -23.44
CA GLN A 284 -5.03 2.29 -23.26
C GLN A 284 -5.32 2.13 -21.76
N CYS A 285 -4.57 1.26 -21.07
CA CYS A 285 -4.75 1.04 -19.62
C CYS A 285 -4.46 2.28 -18.74
N GLY A 286 -3.85 3.33 -19.31
CA GLY A 286 -3.54 4.56 -18.61
C GLY A 286 -2.30 4.52 -17.71
N TYR A 287 -1.74 3.33 -17.41
CA TYR A 287 -0.71 3.20 -16.36
C TYR A 287 0.61 3.90 -16.73
N CYS A 288 1.10 3.71 -17.96
CA CYS A 288 2.33 4.38 -18.41
C CYS A 288 2.11 5.85 -18.80
N THR A 289 0.86 6.26 -19.01
CA THR A 289 0.48 7.54 -19.62
C THR A 289 1.06 8.76 -18.90
N PRO A 290 1.07 8.84 -17.55
CA PRO A 290 1.74 9.93 -16.84
C PRO A 290 3.22 10.08 -17.20
N GLY A 291 3.98 8.97 -17.15
CA GLY A 291 5.39 8.98 -17.53
C GLY A 291 5.60 9.31 -19.00
N GLN A 292 4.75 8.78 -19.89
CA GLN A 292 4.78 9.09 -21.32
C GLN A 292 4.56 10.58 -21.58
N ILE A 293 3.55 11.19 -20.96
CA ILE A 293 3.24 12.62 -21.14
C ILE A 293 4.38 13.47 -20.58
N MET A 294 4.90 13.15 -19.39
CA MET A 294 6.02 13.89 -18.81
C MET A 294 7.28 13.80 -19.69
N SER A 295 7.60 12.62 -20.22
CA SER A 295 8.71 12.47 -21.18
C SER A 295 8.44 13.17 -22.51
N ALA A 296 7.22 13.16 -23.02
CA ALA A 296 6.83 13.84 -24.25
C ALA A 296 7.03 15.36 -24.15
N VAL A 297 6.64 15.97 -23.03
CA VAL A 297 6.88 17.39 -22.76
C VAL A 297 8.38 17.69 -22.81
N ALA A 298 9.21 16.88 -22.16
CA ALA A 298 10.65 17.05 -22.16
C ALA A 298 11.25 16.83 -23.57
N CYS A 299 10.84 15.77 -24.29
CA CYS A 299 11.27 15.48 -25.66
C CYS A 299 11.02 16.67 -26.61
N ILE A 300 9.85 17.32 -26.51
CA ILE A 300 9.53 18.52 -27.29
C ILE A 300 10.41 19.70 -26.87
N GLN A 301 10.56 19.96 -25.57
CA GLN A 301 11.36 21.08 -25.04
C GLN A 301 12.86 20.92 -25.32
N GLU A 302 13.35 19.69 -25.37
CA GLU A 302 14.72 19.33 -25.71
C GLU A 302 15.00 19.43 -27.24
N GLY A 303 13.96 19.63 -28.07
CA GLY A 303 14.09 19.74 -29.52
C GLY A 303 14.15 18.40 -30.25
N HIS A 304 13.75 17.31 -29.59
CA HIS A 304 13.84 15.94 -30.13
C HIS A 304 12.53 15.43 -30.74
N ALA A 305 11.56 16.32 -30.96
CA ALA A 305 10.31 16.00 -31.64
C ALA A 305 10.36 16.28 -33.16
N GLY A 306 11.55 16.29 -33.77
CA GLY A 306 11.78 16.67 -35.18
C GLY A 306 11.34 15.61 -36.20
N SER A 307 11.60 14.33 -35.88
CA SER A 307 11.33 13.16 -36.72
C SER A 307 10.67 12.04 -35.90
N ASP A 308 10.10 11.02 -36.55
CA ASP A 308 9.60 9.84 -35.82
C ASP A 308 10.73 9.07 -35.14
N GLU A 309 11.89 9.02 -35.79
CA GLU A 309 13.07 8.32 -35.30
C GLU A 309 13.57 8.96 -34.01
N ASP A 310 13.69 10.29 -33.98
CA ASP A 310 14.08 11.02 -32.78
C ASP A 310 13.04 10.85 -31.67
N ILE A 311 11.73 10.95 -31.99
CA ILE A 311 10.68 10.76 -30.98
C ILE A 311 10.78 9.36 -30.37
N ARG A 312 10.95 8.31 -31.19
CA ARG A 312 11.07 6.95 -30.69
C ARG A 312 12.31 6.77 -29.81
N GLU A 313 13.45 7.29 -30.23
CA GLU A 313 14.71 7.20 -29.48
C GLU A 313 14.60 7.94 -28.15
N PHE A 314 14.17 9.21 -28.17
CA PHE A 314 14.09 10.04 -26.98
C PHE A 314 12.93 9.65 -26.06
N MET A 315 11.96 8.86 -26.51
CA MET A 315 10.90 8.28 -25.67
C MET A 315 11.17 6.83 -25.25
N SER A 316 12.28 6.22 -25.70
CA SER A 316 12.59 4.79 -25.49
C SER A 316 12.67 4.38 -24.02
N GLY A 317 12.96 5.32 -23.12
CA GLY A 317 12.97 5.12 -21.67
C GLY A 317 11.58 4.93 -21.03
N ASN A 318 10.49 5.08 -21.78
CA ASN A 318 9.11 4.93 -21.30
C ASN A 318 8.41 3.75 -21.99
N ILE A 319 8.28 2.64 -21.26
CA ILE A 319 7.72 1.39 -21.77
C ILE A 319 6.18 1.43 -21.71
N CYS A 320 5.54 1.04 -22.81
CA CYS A 320 4.10 0.82 -22.93
C CYS A 320 3.83 -0.65 -23.31
N ARG A 321 3.30 -1.44 -22.37
CA ARG A 321 2.98 -2.87 -22.64
C ARG A 321 1.74 -3.05 -23.52
N CYS A 322 0.81 -2.09 -23.49
CA CYS A 322 -0.35 -2.06 -24.38
C CYS A 322 0.01 -1.81 -25.85
N GLY A 323 1.22 -1.29 -26.11
CA GLY A 323 1.69 -1.03 -27.47
C GLY A 323 1.11 0.23 -28.13
N ALA A 324 0.69 1.23 -27.34
CA ALA A 324 0.12 2.49 -27.85
C ALA A 324 1.14 3.44 -28.53
N TYR A 325 2.36 2.96 -28.83
CA TYR A 325 3.46 3.78 -29.35
C TYR A 325 3.13 4.59 -30.62
N PRO A 326 2.37 4.05 -31.61
CA PRO A 326 1.98 4.86 -32.78
C PRO A 326 1.15 6.09 -32.40
N GLY A 327 0.16 5.93 -31.50
CA GLY A 327 -0.66 7.03 -31.00
C GLY A 327 0.14 8.03 -30.15
N ILE A 328 1.06 7.54 -29.32
CA ILE A 328 2.00 8.37 -28.55
C ILE A 328 2.86 9.24 -29.50
N CYS A 329 3.43 8.64 -30.56
CA CYS A 329 4.27 9.36 -31.52
C CYS A 329 3.48 10.43 -32.28
N ALA A 330 2.25 10.11 -32.72
CA ALA A 330 1.35 11.05 -33.37
C ALA A 330 0.97 12.22 -32.44
N ALA A 331 0.67 11.92 -31.17
CA ALA A 331 0.36 12.94 -30.17
C ALA A 331 1.52 13.92 -29.94
N ILE A 332 2.76 13.42 -29.86
CA ILE A 332 3.95 14.27 -29.66
C ILE A 332 4.15 15.22 -30.84
N LYS A 333 3.99 14.73 -32.08
CA LYS A 333 4.10 15.56 -33.29
C LYS A 333 3.10 16.71 -33.31
N GLU A 334 1.82 16.43 -33.02
CA GLU A 334 0.80 17.47 -32.96
C GLU A 334 1.07 18.45 -31.80
N ALA A 335 1.40 17.93 -30.61
CA ALA A 335 1.64 18.78 -29.45
C ALA A 335 2.82 19.74 -29.64
N ARG A 336 3.85 19.35 -30.41
CA ARG A 336 4.97 20.23 -30.78
C ARG A 336 4.50 21.51 -31.47
N GLU A 337 3.52 21.42 -32.37
CA GLU A 337 2.95 22.57 -33.07
C GLU A 337 2.20 23.48 -32.09
N GLY A 338 1.41 22.89 -31.19
CA GLY A 338 0.66 23.62 -30.16
C GLY A 338 1.51 24.24 -29.05
N MET A 339 2.71 23.73 -28.79
CA MET A 339 3.67 24.28 -27.82
C MET A 339 4.56 25.40 -28.40
N GLY A 340 4.34 25.80 -29.66
CA GLY A 340 5.07 26.89 -30.30
C GLY A 340 6.53 26.55 -30.62
N GLY A 341 6.80 25.30 -31.02
CA GLY A 341 8.15 24.76 -31.21
C GLY A 341 9.13 25.74 -31.86
N ALA A 342 10.20 26.05 -31.10
CA ALA A 342 11.37 26.76 -31.60
C ALA A 342 11.95 26.00 -32.82
N ARG A 343 12.26 26.76 -33.87
CA ARG A 343 13.08 26.30 -35.00
C ARG A 343 14.52 26.08 -34.57
#